data_AF-A0A1B8EH64-F1
#
_entry.id   AF-A0A1B8EH64-F1
#
_cell.length_a   1.000
_cell.length_b   1.000
_cell.length_c   1.000
_cell.angle_alpha   90.00
_cell.angle_beta   90.00
_cell.angle_gamma   90.00
#
_symmetry.space_group_name_H-M   'P 1'
#
loop_
_entity.id
_entity.type
_entity.pdbx_description
1 polymer ?
#
loop_
_entity_poly.entity_id
_entity_poly.type
_entity_poly.pdbx_seq_one_letter_code
_entity_poly.pdbx_strand_id
1 'polypeptide(L)'
;MGIDAAAGTLRGAFAYTPTLAAALWINRLLMLEMAVSLKGWRGLKIPAKEDISSVKDCVDMIRRKYLCLSSYTLTSSILSQLAMGRKLNKAYGRPPNIYWADEDTIVYCSMLIPLAKLQLLAEGVIAEAEEALDELTFGGPLPDIDLSLIADPLIGTSDSRKSGVNAPKDQRLYERGPNGAINYNDRNVKNYLAKEKRGLRKLMVAMQVASGQPARKPELSSIKIWASVYLV
;
A
#
# COMPACT_ATOMS: atom_id res chain seq x y z
N MET A 1 -2.74 -27.82 10.64
CA MET A 1 -3.53 -27.01 11.59
C MET A 1 -2.64 -26.70 12.76
N GLY A 2 -2.10 -25.49 12.79
CA GLY A 2 -0.93 -25.19 13.62
C GLY A 2 -1.32 -24.86 15.05
N ILE A 3 -0.50 -25.34 15.98
CA ILE A 3 -0.33 -24.71 17.28
C ILE A 3 0.45 -23.42 17.02
N ASP A 4 0.04 -22.33 17.64
CA ASP A 4 0.91 -21.19 17.82
C ASP A 4 1.98 -21.59 18.83
N ALA A 5 3.20 -21.84 18.37
CA ALA A 5 4.28 -22.33 19.21
C ALA A 5 4.64 -21.36 20.35
N ALA A 6 4.32 -20.07 20.20
CA ALA A 6 4.56 -19.07 21.23
C ALA A 6 3.46 -19.07 22.30
N ALA A 7 2.19 -19.23 21.89
CA ALA A 7 1.04 -19.15 22.81
C ALA A 7 0.58 -20.53 23.33
N GLY A 8 1.02 -21.64 22.72
CA GLY A 8 0.51 -22.98 23.03
C GLY A 8 -0.95 -23.20 22.63
N THR A 9 -1.59 -22.22 22.00
CA THR A 9 -3.00 -22.26 21.59
C THR A 9 -3.13 -22.61 20.11
N LEU A 10 -4.34 -22.99 19.69
CA LEU A 10 -4.65 -23.09 18.28
C LEU A 10 -4.50 -21.72 17.60
N ARG A 11 -3.93 -21.69 16.39
CA ARG A 11 -3.84 -20.45 15.60
C ARG A 11 -5.22 -19.83 15.40
N GLY A 12 -5.30 -18.51 15.51
CA GLY A 12 -6.53 -17.76 15.25
C GLY A 12 -7.01 -17.84 13.80
N ALA A 13 -8.30 -17.55 13.57
CA ALA A 13 -8.93 -17.60 12.26
C ALA A 13 -8.21 -16.78 11.18
N PHE A 14 -7.66 -15.62 11.54
CA PHE A 14 -6.89 -14.80 10.63
C PHE A 14 -5.58 -15.48 10.16
N ALA A 15 -4.93 -16.23 11.05
CA ALA A 15 -3.63 -16.83 10.79
C ALA A 15 -3.73 -18.17 10.03
N TYR A 16 -4.73 -19.00 10.29
CA TYR A 16 -4.83 -20.32 9.65
C TYR A 16 -5.57 -20.29 8.30
N THR A 17 -6.49 -19.35 8.08
CA THR A 17 -7.34 -19.34 6.86
C THR A 17 -6.54 -19.15 5.56
N PRO A 18 -5.46 -18.35 5.48
CA PRO A 18 -4.64 -18.28 4.27
C PRO A 18 -3.94 -19.61 3.96
N THR A 19 -3.40 -20.27 4.98
CA THR A 19 -2.75 -21.59 4.83
C THR A 19 -3.73 -22.64 4.32
N LEU A 20 -4.95 -22.66 4.85
CA LEU A 20 -5.99 -23.57 4.39
C LEU A 20 -6.46 -23.25 2.96
N ALA A 21 -6.55 -21.97 2.59
CA ALA A 21 -6.86 -21.57 1.23
C ALA A 21 -5.78 -22.04 0.23
N ALA A 22 -4.50 -21.92 0.59
CA ALA A 22 -3.40 -22.45 -0.20
C ALA A 22 -3.46 -23.98 -0.33
N ALA A 23 -3.70 -24.69 0.77
CA ALA A 23 -3.86 -26.15 0.75
C ALA A 23 -5.06 -26.58 -0.11
N LEU A 24 -6.17 -25.84 -0.07
CA LEU A 24 -7.33 -26.09 -0.93
C LEU A 24 -6.98 -25.91 -2.42
N TRP A 25 -6.18 -24.89 -2.75
CA TRP A 25 -5.72 -24.67 -4.11
C TRP A 25 -4.87 -25.81 -4.64
N ILE A 26 -3.89 -26.26 -3.85
CA ILE A 26 -3.03 -27.41 -4.19
C ILE A 26 -3.88 -28.67 -4.38
N ASN A 27 -4.81 -28.95 -3.47
CA ASN A 27 -5.72 -30.08 -3.59
C ASN A 27 -6.55 -30.02 -4.89
N ARG A 28 -7.06 -28.84 -5.27
CA ARG A 28 -7.79 -28.68 -6.55
C ARG A 28 -6.90 -28.96 -7.76
N LEU A 29 -5.65 -28.52 -7.73
CA LEU A 29 -4.69 -28.78 -8.81
C LEU A 29 -4.39 -30.27 -8.95
N LEU A 30 -4.16 -30.96 -7.83
CA LEU A 30 -3.98 -32.41 -7.81
C LEU A 30 -5.22 -33.16 -8.32
N MET A 31 -6.42 -32.74 -7.90
CA MET A 31 -7.66 -33.34 -8.39
C MET A 31 -7.90 -33.06 -9.88
N LEU A 32 -7.42 -31.93 -10.40
CA LEU A 32 -7.48 -31.65 -11.83
C LEU A 32 -6.55 -32.59 -12.61
N GLU A 33 -5.34 -32.84 -12.11
CA GLU A 33 -4.41 -33.82 -12.68
C GLU A 33 -4.99 -35.24 -12.65
N MET A 34 -5.70 -35.59 -11.57
CA MET A 34 -6.43 -36.88 -11.48
C MET A 34 -7.59 -36.97 -12.48
N ALA A 35 -8.28 -35.86 -12.75
CA ALA A 35 -9.44 -35.83 -13.64
C ALA A 35 -9.05 -35.77 -15.12
N VAL A 36 -7.98 -35.04 -15.45
CA VAL A 36 -7.57 -34.72 -16.81
C VAL A 36 -6.05 -34.66 -16.85
N SER A 37 -5.40 -35.82 -16.72
CA SER A 37 -3.95 -35.84 -16.82
C SER A 37 -3.50 -35.62 -18.25
N LEU A 38 -2.47 -34.80 -18.45
CA LEU A 38 -1.82 -34.65 -19.76
C LEU A 38 -1.15 -35.96 -20.21
N LYS A 39 -0.69 -36.79 -19.26
CA LYS A 39 -0.05 -38.08 -19.53
C LYS A 39 -0.68 -39.16 -18.66
N GLY A 40 -1.20 -40.21 -19.28
CA GLY A 40 -1.81 -41.33 -18.55
C GLY A 40 -0.86 -41.95 -17.52
N TRP A 41 -1.33 -42.09 -16.28
CA TRP A 41 -0.59 -42.73 -15.18
C TRP A 41 -1.05 -44.18 -15.02
N ARG A 42 -0.37 -45.11 -15.69
CA ARG A 42 -0.74 -46.55 -15.69
C ARG A 42 -0.82 -47.16 -14.28
N GLY A 43 0.12 -46.81 -13.40
CA GLY A 43 0.16 -47.30 -12.01
C GLY A 43 -1.00 -46.83 -11.13
N LEU A 44 -1.58 -45.66 -11.45
CA LEU A 44 -2.72 -45.08 -10.73
C LEU A 44 -4.05 -45.26 -11.47
N LYS A 45 -4.04 -45.95 -12.61
CA LYS A 45 -5.19 -46.13 -13.51
C LYS A 45 -5.85 -44.80 -13.90
N ILE A 46 -5.04 -43.76 -14.09
CA ILE A 46 -5.51 -42.44 -14.55
C ILE A 46 -5.32 -42.37 -16.07
N PRO A 47 -6.39 -42.17 -16.85
CA PRO A 47 -6.30 -42.08 -18.31
C PRO A 47 -5.57 -40.81 -18.75
N ALA A 48 -4.95 -40.83 -19.94
CA ALA A 48 -4.50 -39.60 -20.57
C ALA A 48 -5.71 -38.80 -21.05
N LYS A 49 -5.57 -37.47 -21.17
CA LYS A 49 -6.64 -36.60 -21.69
C LYS A 49 -7.21 -37.07 -23.03
N GLU A 50 -6.36 -37.63 -23.88
CA GLU A 50 -6.71 -38.17 -25.20
C GLU A 50 -7.68 -39.36 -25.12
N ASP A 51 -7.61 -40.14 -24.04
CA ASP A 51 -8.41 -41.34 -23.81
C ASP A 51 -9.77 -41.02 -23.14
N ILE A 52 -10.00 -39.76 -22.76
CA ILE A 52 -11.21 -39.33 -22.04
C ILE A 52 -12.28 -38.90 -23.04
N SER A 53 -13.39 -39.64 -23.09
CA SER A 53 -14.54 -39.35 -23.97
C SER A 53 -15.22 -38.01 -23.68
N SER A 54 -15.30 -37.62 -22.41
CA SER A 54 -15.87 -36.34 -21.96
C SER A 54 -15.10 -35.81 -20.76
N VAL A 55 -14.26 -34.79 -21.01
CA VAL A 55 -13.49 -34.09 -19.98
C VAL A 55 -14.41 -33.48 -18.92
N LYS A 56 -15.54 -32.92 -19.34
CA LYS A 56 -16.52 -32.30 -18.45
C LYS A 56 -17.06 -33.31 -17.43
N ASP A 57 -17.50 -34.47 -17.89
CA ASP A 57 -18.10 -35.48 -17.02
C ASP A 57 -17.08 -36.07 -16.04
N CYS A 58 -15.84 -36.26 -16.50
CA CYS A 58 -14.74 -36.71 -15.64
C CYS A 58 -14.44 -35.69 -14.53
N VAL A 59 -14.32 -34.40 -14.87
CA VAL A 59 -14.11 -33.33 -13.90
C VAL A 59 -15.28 -33.24 -12.93
N ASP A 60 -16.52 -33.31 -13.39
CA ASP A 60 -17.70 -33.25 -12.52
C ASP A 60 -17.84 -34.47 -11.60
N MET A 61 -17.41 -35.65 -12.05
CA MET A 61 -17.33 -36.85 -11.21
C MET A 61 -16.30 -36.66 -10.09
N ILE A 62 -15.07 -36.27 -10.42
CA ILE A 62 -14.00 -36.03 -9.44
C ILE A 62 -14.39 -34.91 -8.47
N ARG A 63 -14.99 -33.83 -8.99
CA ARG A 63 -15.46 -32.70 -8.17
C ARG A 63 -16.49 -33.15 -7.14
N ARG A 64 -17.53 -33.88 -7.55
CA ARG A 64 -18.57 -34.40 -6.66
C ARG A 64 -18.00 -35.35 -5.60
N LYS A 65 -17.04 -36.18 -5.99
CA LYS A 65 -16.46 -37.20 -5.11
C LYS A 65 -15.45 -36.63 -4.10
N TYR A 66 -14.66 -35.62 -4.48
CA TYR A 66 -13.50 -35.18 -3.68
C TYR A 66 -13.42 -33.70 -3.34
N LEU A 67 -14.18 -32.82 -4.01
CA LEU A 67 -14.06 -31.36 -3.86
C LEU A 67 -15.30 -30.69 -3.27
N CYS A 68 -16.40 -31.42 -3.12
CA CYS A 68 -17.63 -30.90 -2.53
C CYS A 68 -17.63 -31.03 -0.99
N LEU A 69 -18.32 -30.10 -0.35
CA LEU A 69 -18.73 -30.25 1.05
C LEU A 69 -19.53 -31.56 1.19
N SER A 70 -19.45 -32.23 2.34
CA SER A 70 -20.05 -33.55 2.63
C SER A 70 -19.40 -34.77 1.96
N SER A 71 -18.40 -34.59 1.08
CA SER A 71 -17.47 -35.69 0.81
C SER A 71 -16.66 -35.90 2.10
N TYR A 72 -16.54 -37.12 2.64
CA TYR A 72 -15.74 -37.39 3.86
C TYR A 72 -14.22 -37.32 3.54
N THR A 73 -13.80 -36.22 2.93
CA THR A 73 -12.48 -36.00 2.35
C THR A 73 -11.80 -34.81 3.02
N LEU A 74 -10.48 -34.74 2.85
CA LEU A 74 -9.67 -33.62 3.31
C LEU A 74 -10.22 -32.27 2.85
N THR A 75 -10.68 -32.19 1.59
CA THR A 75 -11.24 -30.96 1.01
C THR A 75 -12.47 -30.46 1.77
N SER A 76 -13.40 -31.35 2.13
CA SER A 76 -14.61 -31.00 2.88
C SER A 76 -14.29 -30.48 4.27
N SER A 77 -13.28 -31.07 4.94
CA SER A 77 -12.78 -30.57 6.23
C SER A 77 -12.17 -29.17 6.10
N ILE A 78 -11.31 -28.95 5.10
CA ILE A 78 -10.71 -27.64 4.81
C ILE A 78 -11.79 -26.59 4.52
N LEU A 79 -12.78 -26.91 3.68
CA LEU A 79 -13.89 -26.00 3.36
C LEU A 79 -14.72 -25.63 4.60
N SER A 80 -15.01 -26.61 5.46
CA SER A 80 -15.75 -26.38 6.72
C SER A 80 -14.97 -25.46 7.66
N GLN A 81 -13.66 -25.65 7.77
CA GLN A 81 -12.77 -24.81 8.59
C GLN A 81 -12.61 -23.39 8.02
N LEU A 82 -12.59 -23.23 6.70
CA LEU A 82 -12.60 -21.92 6.05
C LEU A 82 -13.93 -21.20 6.29
N ALA A 83 -15.06 -21.91 6.23
CA ALA A 83 -16.37 -21.34 6.54
C ALA A 83 -16.44 -20.88 8.01
N MET A 84 -15.94 -21.71 8.94
CA MET A 84 -15.83 -21.36 10.35
C MET A 84 -14.90 -20.16 10.55
N GLY A 85 -13.73 -20.15 9.92
CA GLY A 85 -12.78 -19.05 9.99
C GLY A 85 -13.35 -17.74 9.47
N ARG A 86 -14.17 -17.79 8.42
CA ARG A 86 -14.91 -16.62 7.91
C ARG A 86 -15.90 -16.08 8.95
N LYS A 87 -16.64 -16.97 9.63
CA LYS A 87 -17.56 -16.60 10.71
C LYS A 87 -16.81 -15.96 11.88
N LEU A 88 -15.70 -16.57 12.31
CA LEU A 88 -14.86 -16.05 13.39
C LEU A 88 -14.25 -14.69 13.05
N ASN A 89 -13.67 -14.52 11.86
CA ASN A 89 -13.11 -13.24 11.42
C ASN A 89 -14.17 -12.14 11.29
N LYS A 90 -15.44 -12.49 11.00
CA LYS A 90 -16.55 -11.53 10.98
C LYS A 90 -16.99 -11.14 12.39
N ALA A 91 -16.99 -12.10 13.33
CA ALA A 91 -17.42 -11.89 14.70
C ALA A 91 -16.39 -11.13 15.55
N TYR A 92 -15.11 -11.53 15.48
CA TYR A 92 -14.03 -10.98 16.30
C TYR A 92 -13.20 -9.91 15.60
N GLY A 93 -13.48 -9.64 14.32
CA GLY A 93 -12.68 -8.71 13.50
C GLY A 93 -11.33 -9.31 13.08
N ARG A 94 -10.65 -8.59 12.18
CA ARG A 94 -9.24 -8.85 11.89
C ARG A 94 -8.40 -8.14 12.95
N PRO A 95 -7.24 -8.70 13.37
CA PRO A 95 -6.30 -7.95 14.20
C PRO A 95 -6.03 -6.59 13.55
N PRO A 96 -6.03 -5.49 14.32
CA PRO A 96 -5.69 -4.19 13.76
C PRO A 96 -4.24 -4.23 13.27
N ASN A 97 -3.99 -3.68 12.09
CA ASN A 97 -2.62 -3.57 11.56
C ASN A 97 -1.85 -2.44 12.26
N ILE A 98 -2.55 -1.57 13.00
CA ILE A 98 -1.99 -0.46 13.77
C ILE A 98 -2.68 -0.42 15.15
N TYR A 99 -1.91 -0.50 16.23
CA TYR A 99 -2.42 -0.32 17.58
C TYR A 99 -1.33 0.24 18.50
N TRP A 100 -1.71 0.80 19.65
CA TRP A 100 -0.78 1.26 20.68
C TRP A 100 -0.31 0.06 21.51
N ALA A 101 1.00 -0.13 21.64
CA ALA A 101 1.57 -1.09 22.60
C ALA A 101 1.61 -0.49 24.01
N ASP A 102 1.98 0.79 24.10
CA ASP A 102 2.03 1.62 25.31
C ASP A 102 1.72 3.08 24.91
N GLU A 103 1.97 4.04 25.80
CA GLU A 103 1.71 5.47 25.56
C GLU A 103 2.57 6.06 24.43
N ASP A 104 3.78 5.53 24.22
CA ASP A 104 4.80 6.13 23.34
C ASP A 104 5.20 5.22 22.16
N THR A 105 4.54 4.08 21.97
CA THR A 105 4.92 3.07 20.97
C THR A 105 3.71 2.57 20.21
N ILE A 106 3.77 2.72 18.89
CA ILE A 106 2.78 2.19 17.95
C ILE A 106 3.30 0.87 17.38
N VAL A 107 2.47 -0.16 17.36
CA VAL A 107 2.72 -1.38 16.60
C VAL A 107 2.10 -1.26 15.22
N TYR A 108 2.94 -1.33 14.17
CA TYR A 108 2.50 -1.41 12.78
C TYR A 108 2.97 -2.74 12.18
N CYS A 109 2.05 -3.59 11.73
CA CYS A 109 2.38 -4.89 11.11
C CYS A 109 3.40 -5.73 11.93
N SER A 110 3.20 -5.79 13.26
CA SER A 110 4.09 -6.45 14.22
C SER A 110 5.48 -5.81 14.41
N MET A 111 5.70 -4.60 13.91
CA MET A 111 6.89 -3.79 14.19
C MET A 111 6.57 -2.72 15.23
N LEU A 112 7.39 -2.62 16.27
CA LEU A 112 7.32 -1.57 17.28
C LEU A 112 7.97 -0.29 16.74
N ILE A 113 7.20 0.79 16.69
CA ILE A 113 7.61 2.11 16.23
C ILE A 113 7.46 3.08 17.41
N PRO A 114 8.57 3.45 18.07
CA PRO A 114 8.57 4.50 19.07
C PRO A 114 8.13 5.83 18.46
N LEU A 115 7.31 6.58 19.17
CA LEU A 115 6.77 7.88 18.78
C LEU A 115 7.91 8.88 18.54
N ALA A 116 8.99 8.81 19.33
CA ALA A 116 10.20 9.60 19.12
C ALA A 116 10.80 9.43 17.70
N LYS A 117 10.72 8.23 17.11
CA LYS A 117 11.18 8.02 15.72
C LYS A 117 10.25 8.68 14.71
N LEU A 118 8.95 8.71 14.97
CA LEU A 118 7.98 9.40 14.12
C LEU A 118 8.14 10.92 14.22
N GLN A 119 8.43 11.44 15.42
CA GLN A 119 8.75 12.85 15.64
C GLN A 119 10.03 13.25 14.89
N LEU A 120 11.11 12.48 15.03
CA LEU A 120 12.35 12.71 14.28
C LEU A 120 12.14 12.65 12.76
N LEU A 121 11.28 11.75 12.28
CA LEU A 121 10.93 11.70 10.87
C LEU A 121 10.17 12.97 10.44
N ALA A 122 9.22 13.45 11.25
CA ALA A 122 8.47 14.66 10.96
C ALA A 122 9.38 15.89 10.93
N GLU A 123 10.27 16.03 11.93
CA GLU A 123 11.28 17.08 12.00
C GLU A 123 12.22 17.03 10.79
N GLY A 124 12.70 15.85 10.42
CA GLY A 124 13.57 15.68 9.25
C GLY A 124 12.88 16.06 7.94
N VAL A 125 11.61 15.70 7.76
CA VAL A 125 10.83 16.09 6.58
C VAL A 125 10.62 17.61 6.50
N ILE A 126 10.36 18.26 7.63
CA ILE A 126 10.22 19.73 7.71
C ILE A 126 11.55 20.39 7.35
N ALA A 127 12.66 19.97 7.99
CA ALA A 127 13.98 20.50 7.72
C ALA A 127 14.39 20.32 6.25
N GLU A 128 14.10 19.16 5.65
CA GLU A 128 14.35 18.92 4.23
C GLU A 128 13.53 19.85 3.31
N ALA A 129 12.31 20.22 3.71
CA ALA A 129 11.46 21.13 2.96
C ALA A 129 11.95 22.58 3.10
N GLU A 130 12.39 22.98 4.29
CA GLU A 130 13.02 24.29 4.55
C GLU A 130 14.32 24.45 3.75
N GLU A 131 15.19 23.44 3.75
CA GLU A 131 16.42 23.43 2.94
C GLU A 131 16.10 23.55 1.44
N ALA A 132 15.08 22.84 0.97
CA ALA A 132 14.66 22.94 -0.43
C ALA A 132 14.08 24.32 -0.77
N LEU A 133 13.41 24.97 0.19
CA LEU A 133 12.91 26.34 0.02
C LEU A 133 14.07 27.33 -0.04
N ASP A 134 15.04 27.23 0.85
CA ASP A 134 16.26 28.06 0.86
C ASP A 134 17.05 27.91 -0.45
N GLU A 135 17.16 26.68 -0.97
CA GLU A 135 17.80 26.41 -2.25
C GLU A 135 17.05 27.07 -3.42
N LEU A 136 15.71 27.12 -3.37
CA LEU A 136 14.88 27.74 -4.41
C LEU A 136 14.85 29.28 -4.33
N THR A 137 15.01 29.84 -3.14
CA THR A 137 15.17 31.29 -2.96
C THR A 137 16.61 31.75 -3.12
N PHE A 138 17.54 30.83 -3.35
CA PHE A 138 18.99 31.06 -3.39
C PHE A 138 19.53 31.70 -2.09
N GLY A 139 18.93 31.38 -0.94
CA GLY A 139 19.23 32.01 0.34
C GLY A 139 18.73 33.45 0.47
N GLY A 140 17.89 33.90 -0.47
CA GLY A 140 17.27 35.21 -0.47
C GLY A 140 16.09 35.33 0.48
N PRO A 141 15.69 36.55 0.85
CA PRO A 141 14.53 36.76 1.70
C PRO A 141 13.26 36.22 1.03
N LEU A 142 12.42 35.54 1.81
CA LEU A 142 11.12 35.10 1.35
C LEU A 142 10.23 36.33 1.10
N PRO A 143 9.48 36.37 -0.02
CA PRO A 143 8.51 37.42 -0.23
C PRO A 143 7.44 37.36 0.85
N ASP A 144 6.98 38.52 1.32
CA ASP A 144 5.79 38.59 2.15
C ASP A 144 4.58 38.24 1.28
N ILE A 145 3.97 37.09 1.56
CA ILE A 145 2.84 36.56 0.79
C ILE A 145 1.59 36.80 1.59
N ASP A 146 0.75 37.73 1.13
CA ASP A 146 -0.60 37.88 1.65
C ASP A 146 -1.44 36.65 1.25
N LEU A 147 -1.65 35.77 2.22
CA LEU A 147 -2.41 34.53 2.05
C LEU A 147 -3.87 34.79 1.66
N SER A 148 -4.41 36.00 1.93
CA SER A 148 -5.78 36.35 1.54
C SER A 148 -5.95 36.48 0.02
N LEU A 149 -4.85 36.67 -0.72
CA LEU A 149 -4.83 36.74 -2.18
C LEU A 149 -4.69 35.37 -2.84
N ILE A 150 -4.36 34.31 -2.08
CA ILE A 150 -4.23 32.95 -2.58
C ILE A 150 -5.62 32.30 -2.56
N ALA A 151 -6.32 32.36 -3.68
CA ALA A 151 -7.55 31.61 -3.89
C ALA A 151 -7.22 30.14 -4.23
N ASP A 152 -7.76 29.19 -3.46
CA ASP A 152 -7.69 27.76 -3.75
C ASP A 152 -8.60 27.42 -4.95
N PRO A 153 -8.06 27.04 -6.12
CA PRO A 153 -8.86 26.75 -7.32
C PRO A 153 -9.51 25.36 -7.24
N LEU A 154 -10.07 24.98 -6.09
CA LEU A 154 -10.94 23.79 -5.97
C LEU A 154 -12.39 24.10 -6.38
N ILE A 155 -12.76 25.37 -6.54
CA ILE A 155 -14.03 25.79 -7.11
C ILE A 155 -13.77 26.31 -8.52
N GLY A 156 -14.11 25.49 -9.51
CA GLY A 156 -13.88 25.79 -10.92
C GLY A 156 -14.54 27.10 -11.36
N THR A 157 -13.72 28.10 -11.65
CA THR A 157 -14.02 29.13 -12.63
C THR A 157 -12.82 29.24 -13.55
N SER A 158 -13.07 29.18 -14.85
CA SER A 158 -12.15 28.89 -15.96
C SER A 158 -11.03 29.91 -16.21
N ASP A 159 -10.77 30.85 -15.29
CA ASP A 159 -9.68 31.81 -15.41
C ASP A 159 -8.69 31.60 -14.26
N SER A 160 -7.89 30.54 -14.38
CA SER A 160 -6.66 30.40 -13.61
C SER A 160 -5.72 31.55 -13.98
N ARG A 161 -5.87 32.70 -13.32
CA ARG A 161 -4.87 33.77 -13.34
C ARG A 161 -3.57 33.15 -12.89
N LYS A 162 -2.60 33.09 -13.80
CA LYS A 162 -1.20 32.88 -13.47
C LYS A 162 -0.83 34.03 -12.52
N SER A 163 -0.86 33.77 -11.21
CA SER A 163 -0.18 34.64 -10.27
C SER A 163 1.30 34.48 -10.61
N GLY A 164 1.77 35.38 -11.46
CA GLY A 164 3.17 35.51 -11.80
C GLY A 164 3.87 36.02 -10.57
N VAL A 165 4.20 35.12 -9.65
CA VAL A 165 5.34 35.36 -8.78
C VAL A 165 6.50 35.54 -9.74
N ASN A 166 6.95 36.80 -9.89
CA ASN A 166 8.16 37.08 -10.64
C ASN A 166 9.23 36.17 -10.04
N ALA A 167 9.68 35.18 -10.82
CA ALA A 167 10.82 34.38 -10.42
C ALA A 167 11.93 35.37 -10.04
N PRO A 168 12.62 35.17 -8.90
CA PRO A 168 13.72 36.05 -8.54
C PRO A 168 14.66 36.10 -9.74
N LYS A 169 14.90 37.31 -10.25
CA LYS A 169 15.87 37.55 -11.32
C LYS A 169 17.27 37.40 -10.73
N ASP A 170 17.60 36.19 -10.29
CA ASP A 170 18.90 35.86 -9.74
C ASP A 170 19.88 35.70 -10.90
N GLN A 171 20.98 36.46 -10.84
CA GLN A 171 22.07 36.45 -11.81
C GLN A 171 22.62 35.05 -12.09
N ARG A 172 22.44 34.08 -11.17
CA ARG A 172 22.85 32.67 -11.32
C ARG A 172 22.11 31.89 -12.41
N LEU A 173 20.91 32.34 -12.82
CA LEU A 173 20.13 31.71 -13.90
C LEU A 173 20.46 32.26 -15.30
N TYR A 174 21.32 33.27 -15.36
CA TYR A 174 21.62 33.98 -16.60
C TYR A 174 23.09 33.82 -17.00
N GLU A 175 23.35 33.92 -18.30
CA GLU A 175 24.67 34.06 -18.89
C GLU A 175 24.77 35.41 -19.61
N ARG A 176 25.95 36.04 -19.54
CA ARG A 176 26.21 37.28 -20.25
C ARG A 176 26.70 36.97 -21.66
N GLY A 177 25.88 37.31 -22.64
CA GLY A 177 26.24 37.17 -24.05
C GLY A 177 27.36 38.14 -24.45
N PRO A 178 28.03 37.89 -25.60
CA PRO A 178 29.14 38.70 -26.10
C PRO A 178 28.79 40.17 -26.33
N ASN A 179 27.50 40.50 -26.48
CA ASN A 179 27.00 41.86 -26.70
C ASN A 179 26.53 42.55 -25.39
N GLY A 180 26.82 41.95 -24.23
CA GLY A 180 26.32 42.41 -22.93
C GLY A 180 24.86 42.05 -22.63
N ALA A 181 24.16 41.38 -23.56
CA ALA A 181 22.79 40.89 -23.37
C ALA A 181 22.75 39.78 -22.31
N ILE A 182 21.76 39.84 -21.40
CA ILE A 182 21.52 38.83 -20.37
C ILE A 182 20.58 37.79 -20.96
N ASN A 183 21.09 36.58 -21.22
CA ASN A 183 20.31 35.46 -21.73
C ASN A 183 20.12 34.42 -20.63
N TYR A 184 18.99 33.70 -20.64
CA TYR A 184 18.81 32.56 -19.75
C TYR A 184 19.79 31.45 -20.11
N ASN A 185 20.39 30.85 -19.09
CA ASN A 185 21.18 29.64 -19.26
C ASN A 185 20.26 28.41 -19.18
N ASP A 186 19.95 27.81 -20.32
CA ASP A 186 19.07 26.62 -20.41
C ASP A 186 19.46 25.49 -19.45
N ARG A 187 20.76 25.29 -19.20
CA ARG A 187 21.23 24.26 -18.28
C ARG A 187 20.89 24.61 -16.82
N ASN A 188 21.12 25.87 -16.43
CA ASN A 188 20.83 26.33 -15.07
C ASN A 188 19.32 26.38 -14.83
N VAL A 189 18.54 26.82 -15.81
CA VAL A 189 17.08 26.80 -15.76
C VAL A 189 16.55 25.38 -15.61
N LYS A 190 17.02 24.42 -16.41
CA LYS A 190 16.62 23.00 -16.26
C LYS A 190 16.97 22.43 -14.88
N ASN A 191 18.15 22.74 -14.36
CA ASN A 191 18.56 22.31 -13.03
C ASN A 191 17.67 22.94 -11.95
N TYR A 192 17.34 24.22 -12.06
CA TYR A 192 16.43 24.90 -11.14
C TYR A 192 15.03 24.28 -11.16
N LEU A 193 14.44 24.04 -12.34
CA LEU A 193 13.13 23.39 -12.45
C LEU A 193 13.14 21.95 -11.87
N ALA A 194 14.27 21.25 -11.94
CA ALA A 194 14.41 19.94 -11.31
C ALA A 194 14.46 20.04 -9.77
N LYS A 195 15.13 21.06 -9.23
CA LYS A 195 15.13 21.38 -7.80
C LYS A 195 13.74 21.79 -7.33
N GLU A 196 13.03 22.61 -8.11
CA GLU A 196 11.65 23.04 -7.83
C GLU A 196 10.72 21.83 -7.70
N LYS A 197 10.76 20.90 -8.66
CA LYS A 197 9.98 19.66 -8.59
C LYS A 197 10.31 18.81 -7.37
N ARG A 198 11.58 18.80 -6.93
CA ARG A 198 12.00 18.10 -5.71
C ARG A 198 11.48 18.80 -4.46
N GLY A 199 11.60 20.13 -4.39
CA GLY A 199 11.08 20.95 -3.30
C GLY A 199 9.58 20.81 -3.14
N LEU A 200 8.82 20.86 -4.24
CA LEU A 200 7.37 20.62 -4.23
C LEU A 200 6.99 19.25 -3.66
N ARG A 201 7.74 18.19 -4.01
CA ARG A 201 7.49 16.85 -3.44
C ARG A 201 7.74 16.81 -1.93
N LYS A 202 8.85 17.41 -1.48
CA LYS A 202 9.17 17.49 -0.05
C LYS A 202 8.12 18.30 0.71
N LEU A 203 7.70 19.44 0.16
CA LEU A 203 6.64 20.28 0.72
C LEU A 203 5.31 19.53 0.83
N MET A 204 4.93 18.76 -0.18
CA MET A 204 3.72 17.91 -0.12
C MET A 204 3.77 16.92 1.05
N VAL A 205 4.93 16.28 1.27
CA VAL A 205 5.09 15.33 2.39
C VAL A 205 5.05 16.08 3.73
N ALA A 206 5.73 17.23 3.84
CA ALA A 206 5.72 18.05 5.06
C ALA A 206 4.31 18.52 5.42
N MET A 207 3.54 19.02 4.44
CA MET A 207 2.14 19.40 4.63
C MET A 207 1.29 18.22 5.10
N GLN A 208 1.50 17.04 4.52
CA GLN A 208 0.77 15.83 4.87
C GLN A 208 1.07 15.35 6.31
N VAL A 209 2.33 15.46 6.74
CA VAL A 209 2.76 15.06 8.09
C VAL A 209 2.31 16.08 9.15
N ALA A 210 2.41 17.37 8.87
CA ALA A 210 2.12 18.43 9.84
C ALA A 210 0.63 18.78 9.97
N SER A 211 -0.16 18.69 8.89
CA SER A 211 -1.57 19.13 8.89
C SER A 211 -2.56 18.10 9.43
N GLY A 212 -2.14 16.85 9.61
CA GLY A 212 -3.03 15.75 9.99
C GLY A 212 -4.15 15.44 8.99
N GLN A 213 -4.19 16.11 7.83
CA GLN A 213 -5.20 15.83 6.80
C GLN A 213 -4.95 14.45 6.19
N PRO A 214 -5.96 13.62 5.91
CA PRO A 214 -5.77 12.32 5.26
C PRO A 214 -5.21 12.50 3.86
N ALA A 215 -4.23 11.66 3.47
CA ALA A 215 -3.64 11.71 2.14
C ALA A 215 -4.74 11.55 1.08
N ARG A 216 -4.89 12.54 0.19
CA ARG A 216 -5.96 12.57 -0.82
C ARG A 216 -5.66 11.66 -2.02
N LYS A 217 -5.29 10.40 -1.75
CA LYS A 217 -5.10 9.31 -2.74
C LYS A 217 -5.65 7.96 -2.23
N PRO A 218 -5.98 7.00 -3.12
CA PRO A 218 -6.60 5.72 -2.75
C PRO A 218 -5.71 4.76 -1.94
N GLU A 219 -4.44 5.10 -1.73
CA GLU A 219 -3.45 4.23 -1.07
C GLU A 219 -3.74 4.01 0.44
N LEU A 220 -4.59 4.85 1.04
CA LEU A 220 -5.02 4.73 2.45
C LEU A 220 -6.23 3.79 2.68
N SER A 221 -6.81 3.20 1.63
CA SER A 221 -7.99 2.32 1.75
C SER A 221 -7.77 1.02 2.55
N SER A 222 -6.56 0.76 3.02
CA SER A 222 -6.20 -0.43 3.81
C SER A 222 -5.95 -0.17 5.30
N ILE A 223 -5.91 1.10 5.75
CA ILE A 223 -5.60 1.42 7.15
C ILE A 223 -6.88 1.32 8.01
N LYS A 224 -6.85 0.42 8.99
CA LYS A 224 -7.89 0.30 10.02
C LYS A 224 -7.28 0.66 11.38
N ILE A 225 -7.70 1.79 11.92
CA ILE A 225 -7.25 2.31 13.22
C ILE A 225 -8.31 1.95 14.26
N TRP A 226 -7.88 1.41 15.41
CA TRP A 226 -8.71 1.34 16.62
C TRP A 226 -8.11 2.29 17.66
N ALA A 227 -8.90 3.24 18.14
CA ALA A 227 -8.54 4.00 19.31
C ALA A 227 -8.67 3.07 20.53
N SER A 228 -7.58 2.86 21.27
CA SER A 228 -7.65 2.20 22.56
C SER A 228 -8.37 3.16 23.50
N VAL A 229 -9.63 2.86 23.83
CA VAL A 229 -10.30 3.50 24.96
C VAL A 229 -9.71 2.83 26.19
N TYR A 230 -8.86 3.56 26.91
CA TYR A 230 -8.45 3.20 28.26
C TYR A 230 -9.72 2.87 29.07
N LEU A 231 -9.89 1.60 29.42
CA LEU A 231 -10.87 1.17 30.41
C LEU A 231 -10.27 1.51 31.78
N VAL A 232 -10.81 2.55 32.40
CA VAL A 232 -10.74 2.78 33.85
C VAL A 232 -11.60 1.75 34.56
#